data_AF-R9MXL3-F1
#
_entry.id   AF-R9MXL3-F1
#
_cell.length_a   1.000
_cell.length_b   1.000
_cell.length_c   1.000
_cell.angle_alpha   90.00
_cell.angle_beta   90.00
_cell.angle_gamma   90.00
#
_symmetry.space_group_name_H-M   'P 1'
#
loop_
_entity.id
_entity.type
_entity.pdbx_description
1 polymer ?
#
loop_
_entity_poly.entity_id
_entity_poly.type
_entity_poly.pdbx_seq_one_letter_code
_entity_poly.pdbx_strand_id
1 'polypeptide(L)'
;MQYAQKLKKGDKVAIVSLSSGMLGEDFCRHNIEIGVKRLKAYGLEPVFMPNALKGIKYLKEHPQARAQDLKAAFLDDSIAGIICAIGGDDTYRLLPYLMEDAEFVEAVEKHPKLFTGFSDTTINHLLFYKLGLSTYYGPNFICDLGEIAEEMLPYSKRAFESYLEGNKYDEIISSEIWYEERSDFSVAAIGTERVVHKEERGFELLQGSEIFQGQLLGGCLESFYDLLTKSRYKDEKDVCEKYGIFPDKEEWSGKILFIETCEEKPAPELFEKEIGLLKSKGIFDVVNGVLVGKPQDEAYYEEYKDILTKVIDNKKLSIVYNVNFGHAVPRCALQYGAVAKVDMKQKKIYMGK
;
A
#
# COMPACT_ATOMS: atom_id res chain seq x y z
N MET A 1 -10.51 -13.43 -8.16
CA MET A 1 -10.70 -12.39 -7.13
C MET A 1 -11.95 -11.61 -7.45
N GLN A 2 -12.63 -11.09 -6.44
CA GLN A 2 -13.76 -10.18 -6.53
C GLN A 2 -13.25 -8.75 -6.60
N TYR A 3 -14.01 -7.89 -7.27
CA TYR A 3 -13.67 -6.50 -7.50
C TYR A 3 -14.74 -5.62 -6.90
N ALA A 4 -14.32 -4.67 -6.07
CA ALA A 4 -15.22 -3.67 -5.53
C ALA A 4 -15.81 -2.79 -6.64
N GLN A 5 -17.02 -2.29 -6.39
CA GLN A 5 -17.57 -1.23 -7.22
C GLN A 5 -16.78 0.07 -7.01
N LYS A 6 -16.81 0.91 -8.03
CA LYS A 6 -16.24 2.25 -7.96
C LYS A 6 -17.01 3.13 -7.00
N LEU A 7 -16.31 4.08 -6.39
CA LEU A 7 -16.94 5.10 -5.56
C LEU A 7 -17.76 6.07 -6.43
N LYS A 8 -18.82 6.61 -5.85
CA LYS A 8 -19.73 7.57 -6.47
C LYS A 8 -20.02 8.70 -5.50
N LYS A 9 -20.41 9.85 -6.06
CA LYS A 9 -20.93 10.95 -5.26
C LYS A 9 -22.12 10.48 -4.42
N GLY A 10 -22.09 10.76 -3.13
CA GLY A 10 -23.06 10.32 -2.12
C GLY A 10 -22.66 9.06 -1.36
N ASP A 11 -21.63 8.33 -1.82
CA ASP A 11 -21.16 7.13 -1.14
C ASP A 11 -20.49 7.49 0.19
N LYS A 12 -20.76 6.68 1.22
CA LYS A 12 -20.00 6.72 2.47
C LYS A 12 -18.71 5.95 2.35
N VAL A 13 -17.63 6.53 2.87
CA VAL A 13 -16.32 5.89 2.95
C VAL A 13 -15.87 5.80 4.40
N ALA A 14 -15.61 4.59 4.88
CA ALA A 14 -15.14 4.34 6.22
C ALA A 14 -13.65 4.71 6.34
N ILE A 15 -13.30 5.45 7.40
CA ILE A 15 -11.91 5.70 7.79
C ILE A 15 -11.59 4.81 8.99
N VAL A 16 -10.54 3.98 8.86
CA VAL A 16 -10.15 2.97 9.85
C VAL A 16 -8.68 3.13 10.26
N SER A 17 -8.38 2.98 11.55
CA SER A 17 -7.01 2.98 12.07
C SER A 17 -6.59 1.54 12.40
N LEU A 18 -6.10 0.82 11.38
CA LEU A 18 -5.75 -0.61 11.51
C LEU A 18 -4.32 -0.83 12.01
N SER A 19 -3.47 0.19 11.92
CA SER A 19 -2.07 0.19 12.35
C SER A 19 -1.85 1.24 13.46
N SER A 20 -1.19 2.36 13.16
CA SER A 20 -1.00 3.45 14.12
C SER A 20 -2.32 4.14 14.47
N GLY A 21 -2.49 4.46 15.76
CA GLY A 21 -3.63 5.20 16.27
C GLY A 21 -3.50 6.72 16.22
N MET A 22 -2.53 7.26 15.49
CA MET A 22 -2.19 8.70 15.51
C MET A 22 -3.34 9.62 15.10
N LEU A 23 -4.31 9.11 14.34
CA LEU A 23 -5.50 9.87 13.95
C LEU A 23 -6.30 10.38 15.17
N GLY A 24 -6.21 9.72 16.32
CA GLY A 24 -6.86 10.19 17.55
C GLY A 24 -6.07 11.25 18.34
N GLU A 25 -4.89 11.65 17.88
CA GLU A 25 -4.04 12.61 18.59
C GLU A 25 -4.31 14.04 18.12
N ASP A 26 -4.20 15.00 19.05
CA ASP A 26 -4.47 16.42 18.77
C ASP A 26 -3.58 17.00 17.67
N PHE A 27 -2.34 16.51 17.55
CA PHE A 27 -1.39 16.97 16.54
C PHE A 27 -1.77 16.53 15.11
N CYS A 28 -2.74 15.62 14.93
CA CYS A 28 -3.26 15.21 13.63
C CYS A 28 -4.57 15.91 13.24
N ARG A 29 -5.12 16.78 14.09
CA ARG A 29 -6.45 17.39 13.89
C ARG A 29 -6.55 18.15 12.56
N HIS A 30 -5.52 18.89 12.16
CA HIS A 30 -5.53 19.63 10.89
C HIS A 30 -5.51 18.70 9.67
N ASN A 31 -4.77 17.58 9.71
CA ASN A 31 -4.82 16.58 8.64
C ASN A 31 -6.24 16.01 8.48
N ILE A 32 -6.95 15.77 9.58
CA ILE A 32 -8.34 15.30 9.57
C ILE A 32 -9.25 16.32 8.90
N GLU A 33 -9.17 17.58 9.30
CA GLU A 33 -9.98 18.66 8.72
C GLU A 33 -9.76 18.78 7.20
N ILE A 34 -8.49 18.72 6.76
CA ILE A 34 -8.10 18.78 5.35
C ILE A 34 -8.63 17.54 4.59
N GLY A 35 -8.38 16.34 5.11
CA GLY A 35 -8.81 15.08 4.47
C GLY A 35 -10.33 14.98 4.35
N VAL A 36 -11.07 15.35 5.41
CA VAL A 36 -12.54 15.41 5.40
C VAL A 36 -13.05 16.43 4.38
N LYS A 37 -12.45 17.63 4.32
CA LYS A 37 -12.82 18.65 3.33
C LYS A 37 -12.63 18.14 1.90
N ARG A 38 -11.53 17.44 1.61
CA ARG A 38 -11.24 16.87 0.30
C ARG A 38 -12.18 15.73 -0.08
N LEU A 39 -12.45 14.80 0.82
CA LEU A 39 -13.44 13.73 0.58
C LEU A 39 -14.83 14.30 0.28
N LYS A 40 -15.27 15.32 1.05
CA LYS A 40 -16.52 16.02 0.78
C LYS A 40 -16.51 16.78 -0.54
N ALA A 41 -15.37 17.32 -0.98
CA ALA A 41 -15.24 17.97 -2.29
C ALA A 41 -15.39 16.97 -3.46
N TYR A 42 -14.96 15.73 -3.29
CA TYR A 42 -15.28 14.62 -4.20
C TYR A 42 -16.75 14.15 -4.10
N GLY A 43 -17.52 14.71 -3.17
CA GLY A 43 -18.91 14.35 -2.93
C GLY A 43 -19.07 13.04 -2.15
N LEU A 44 -18.02 12.57 -1.48
CA LEU A 44 -18.06 11.40 -0.59
C LEU A 44 -18.42 11.83 0.84
N GLU A 45 -18.98 10.91 1.61
CA GLU A 45 -19.30 11.09 3.03
C GLU A 45 -18.30 10.31 3.89
N PRO A 46 -17.27 10.97 4.47
CA PRO A 46 -16.34 10.28 5.35
C PRO A 46 -16.99 9.89 6.67
N VAL A 47 -16.84 8.62 7.06
CA VAL A 47 -17.32 8.04 8.31
C VAL A 47 -16.14 7.48 9.08
N PHE A 48 -15.75 8.10 10.19
CA PHE A 48 -14.74 7.53 11.08
C PHE A 48 -15.36 6.36 11.85
N MET A 49 -14.75 5.18 11.77
CA MET A 49 -15.23 4.02 12.52
C MET A 49 -15.05 4.24 14.04
N PRO A 50 -15.87 3.58 14.89
CA PRO A 50 -15.99 3.93 16.32
C PRO A 50 -14.69 3.98 17.12
N ASN A 51 -13.67 3.22 16.73
CA ASN A 51 -12.38 3.17 17.43
C ASN A 51 -11.29 3.99 16.74
N ALA A 52 -11.48 4.42 15.48
CA ALA A 52 -10.44 5.03 14.64
C ALA A 52 -9.75 6.26 15.26
N LEU A 53 -10.45 7.02 16.10
CA LEU A 53 -9.98 8.25 16.75
C LEU A 53 -9.61 8.08 18.23
N LYS A 54 -9.41 6.85 18.73
CA LYS A 54 -9.13 6.61 20.16
C LYS A 54 -7.67 6.82 20.58
N GLY A 55 -6.79 7.21 19.66
CA GLY A 55 -5.40 7.57 19.93
C GLY A 55 -4.44 6.38 19.91
N ILE A 56 -3.15 6.70 19.89
CA ILE A 56 -2.04 5.75 19.72
C ILE A 56 -2.05 4.71 20.84
N LYS A 57 -2.13 5.18 22.09
CA LYS A 57 -2.07 4.30 23.26
C LYS A 57 -3.18 3.26 23.24
N TYR A 58 -4.43 3.70 23.07
CA TYR A 58 -5.58 2.80 23.08
C TYR A 58 -5.46 1.76 21.96
N LEU A 59 -5.19 2.19 20.73
CA LEU A 59 -5.19 1.28 19.58
C LEU A 59 -4.00 0.31 19.57
N LYS A 60 -2.86 0.70 20.17
CA LYS A 60 -1.74 -0.22 20.42
C LYS A 60 -2.12 -1.32 21.43
N GLU A 61 -2.88 -0.97 22.47
CA GLU A 61 -3.33 -1.91 23.50
C GLU A 61 -4.52 -2.78 23.05
N HIS A 62 -5.31 -2.34 22.05
CA HIS A 62 -6.59 -2.98 21.68
C HIS A 62 -6.66 -3.36 20.18
N PRO A 63 -5.89 -4.36 19.71
CA PRO A 63 -6.01 -4.86 18.33
C PRO A 63 -7.43 -5.37 17.99
N GLN A 64 -8.17 -5.90 18.96
CA GLN A 64 -9.56 -6.31 18.81
C GLN A 64 -10.50 -5.14 18.44
N ALA A 65 -10.21 -3.93 18.92
CA ALA A 65 -11.00 -2.74 18.59
C ALA A 65 -10.76 -2.30 17.15
N ARG A 66 -9.51 -2.43 16.66
CA ARG A 66 -9.17 -2.20 15.25
C ARG A 66 -9.84 -3.22 14.33
N ALA A 67 -9.83 -4.50 14.71
CA ALA A 67 -10.55 -5.55 13.99
C ALA A 67 -12.07 -5.31 13.98
N GLN A 68 -12.65 -4.87 15.10
CA GLN A 68 -14.07 -4.54 15.19
C GLN A 68 -14.46 -3.40 14.23
N ASP A 69 -13.62 -2.37 14.09
CA ASP A 69 -13.86 -1.29 13.12
C ASP A 69 -13.87 -1.80 11.68
N LEU A 70 -12.90 -2.66 11.32
CA LEU A 70 -12.87 -3.24 9.97
C LEU A 70 -14.10 -4.12 9.72
N LYS A 71 -14.48 -4.96 10.68
CA LYS A 71 -15.67 -5.80 10.60
C LYS A 71 -16.94 -4.96 10.45
N ALA A 72 -17.13 -3.94 11.30
CA ALA A 72 -18.28 -3.06 11.24
C ALA A 72 -18.37 -2.32 9.89
N ALA A 73 -17.22 -1.90 9.33
CA ALA A 73 -17.19 -1.27 8.02
C ALA A 73 -17.62 -2.21 6.89
N PHE A 74 -17.30 -3.51 6.97
CA PHE A 74 -17.77 -4.51 5.99
C PHE A 74 -19.26 -4.84 6.17
N LEU A 75 -19.75 -4.96 7.40
CA LEU A 75 -21.15 -5.29 7.68
C LEU A 75 -22.15 -4.15 7.44
N ASP A 76 -21.69 -2.90 7.41
CA ASP A 76 -22.56 -1.75 7.11
C ASP A 76 -22.73 -1.56 5.60
N ASP A 77 -23.84 -2.04 5.02
CA ASP A 77 -24.17 -1.90 3.60
C ASP A 77 -24.21 -0.43 3.09
N SER A 78 -24.26 0.56 3.99
CA SER A 78 -24.16 1.97 3.59
C SER A 78 -22.73 2.44 3.29
N ILE A 79 -21.71 1.68 3.71
CA ILE A 79 -20.29 1.93 3.41
C ILE A 79 -19.92 1.30 2.07
N ALA A 80 -19.48 2.12 1.11
CA ALA A 80 -19.05 1.68 -0.22
C ALA A 80 -17.54 1.39 -0.32
N GLY A 81 -16.73 2.00 0.56
CA GLY A 81 -15.29 1.84 0.56
C GLY A 81 -14.65 2.14 1.91
N ILE A 82 -13.43 1.68 2.09
CA ILE A 82 -12.66 1.71 3.33
C ILE A 82 -11.28 2.29 3.00
N ILE A 83 -10.89 3.34 3.71
CA ILE A 83 -9.62 4.04 3.55
C ILE A 83 -8.85 3.91 4.87
N CYS A 84 -7.66 3.31 4.82
CA CYS A 84 -6.80 3.26 5.99
C CYS A 84 -6.34 4.65 6.40
N ALA A 85 -6.31 4.91 7.70
CA ALA A 85 -5.89 6.18 8.27
C ALA A 85 -4.42 6.46 7.93
N ILE A 86 -3.55 5.52 8.29
CA ILE A 86 -2.10 5.51 8.08
C ILE A 86 -1.58 4.08 8.31
N GLY A 87 -0.32 3.81 7.93
CA GLY A 87 0.42 2.61 8.28
C GLY A 87 0.86 2.54 9.76
N GLY A 88 1.87 1.74 10.04
CA GLY A 88 2.38 1.44 11.38
C GLY A 88 3.27 0.20 11.31
N ASP A 89 3.13 -0.73 12.26
CA ASP A 89 4.01 -1.89 12.31
C ASP A 89 3.39 -3.16 12.93
N ASP A 90 2.08 -3.18 13.23
CA ASP A 90 1.51 -4.25 14.05
C ASP A 90 0.08 -4.68 13.66
N THR A 91 -0.39 -4.36 12.45
CA THR A 91 -1.74 -4.77 12.04
C THR A 91 -1.88 -6.30 11.91
N TYR A 92 -0.81 -7.09 11.89
CA TYR A 92 -0.88 -8.56 11.95
C TYR A 92 -1.66 -9.05 13.18
N ARG A 93 -1.67 -8.26 14.27
CA ARG A 93 -2.39 -8.59 15.51
C ARG A 93 -3.90 -8.64 15.35
N LEU A 94 -4.44 -8.13 14.23
CA LEU A 94 -5.86 -8.23 13.90
C LEU A 94 -6.22 -9.62 13.33
N LEU A 95 -5.26 -10.35 12.75
CA LEU A 95 -5.51 -11.60 12.03
C LEU A 95 -6.31 -12.63 12.85
N PRO A 96 -6.01 -12.89 14.15
CA PRO A 96 -6.84 -13.79 14.96
C PRO A 96 -8.30 -13.36 15.09
N TYR A 97 -8.56 -12.05 15.21
CA TYR A 97 -9.91 -11.53 15.40
C TYR A 97 -10.73 -11.51 14.10
N LEU A 98 -10.07 -11.49 12.95
CA LEU A 98 -10.71 -11.41 11.64
C LEU A 98 -10.84 -12.78 10.99
N MET A 99 -9.77 -13.58 10.99
CA MET A 99 -9.73 -14.88 10.32
C MET A 99 -10.50 -15.97 11.06
N GLU A 100 -10.70 -15.82 12.38
CA GLU A 100 -11.55 -16.73 13.17
C GLU A 100 -13.02 -16.27 13.22
N ASP A 101 -13.35 -15.12 12.62
CA ASP A 101 -14.69 -14.54 12.59
C ASP A 101 -15.38 -14.85 11.26
N ALA A 102 -16.21 -15.89 11.25
CA ALA A 102 -16.91 -16.35 10.05
C ALA A 102 -17.84 -15.29 9.44
N GLU A 103 -18.43 -14.41 10.27
CA GLU A 103 -19.31 -13.34 9.80
C GLU A 103 -18.51 -12.27 9.04
N PHE A 104 -17.32 -11.92 9.53
CA PHE A 104 -16.41 -11.04 8.80
C PHE A 104 -15.98 -11.65 7.46
N VAL A 105 -15.53 -12.91 7.47
CA VAL A 105 -15.10 -13.61 6.25
C VAL A 105 -16.23 -13.65 5.21
N GLU A 106 -17.43 -14.05 5.62
CA GLU A 106 -18.60 -14.08 4.75
C GLU A 106 -18.97 -12.69 4.21
N ALA A 107 -18.86 -11.64 5.04
CA ALA A 107 -19.11 -10.27 4.61
C ALA A 107 -18.13 -9.82 3.51
N VAL A 108 -16.84 -10.14 3.66
CA VAL A 108 -15.81 -9.83 2.64
C VAL A 108 -16.11 -10.56 1.33
N GLU A 109 -16.49 -11.83 1.39
CA GLU A 109 -16.79 -12.67 0.22
C GLU A 109 -18.11 -12.31 -0.48
N LYS A 110 -19.08 -11.72 0.21
CA LYS A 110 -20.39 -11.40 -0.38
C LYS A 110 -20.55 -9.93 -0.75
N HIS A 111 -19.84 -9.05 -0.05
CA HIS A 111 -19.96 -7.60 -0.17
C HIS A 111 -18.58 -6.99 -0.44
N PRO A 112 -18.02 -7.16 -1.65
CA PRO A 112 -16.70 -6.61 -1.97
C PRO A 112 -16.73 -5.08 -1.92
N LYS A 113 -15.94 -4.50 -1.01
CA LYS A 113 -15.79 -3.05 -0.82
C LYS A 113 -14.41 -2.59 -1.25
N LEU A 114 -14.32 -1.34 -1.73
CA LEU A 114 -13.03 -0.76 -2.07
C LEU A 114 -12.21 -0.66 -0.77
N PHE A 115 -10.95 -1.09 -0.81
CA PHE A 115 -10.02 -0.97 0.31
C PHE A 115 -8.71 -0.39 -0.19
N THR A 116 -8.21 0.66 0.46
CA THR A 116 -6.97 1.36 0.08
C THR A 116 -6.08 1.73 1.26
N GLY A 117 -4.78 1.58 1.05
CA GLY A 117 -3.70 1.97 1.95
C GLY A 117 -2.36 1.45 1.46
N PHE A 118 -1.29 1.63 2.26
CA PHE A 118 0.04 1.11 1.96
C PHE A 118 0.85 0.95 3.27
N SER A 119 2.14 0.57 3.17
CA SER A 119 3.03 0.29 4.31
C SER A 119 2.56 -0.94 5.09
N ASP A 120 2.42 -0.89 6.42
CA ASP A 120 1.86 -1.99 7.25
C ASP A 120 0.48 -2.49 6.78
N THR A 121 -0.28 -1.65 6.06
CA THR A 121 -1.53 -2.06 5.40
C THR A 121 -1.32 -3.23 4.42
N THR A 122 -0.08 -3.50 3.99
CA THR A 122 0.32 -4.70 3.23
C THR A 122 -0.26 -5.98 3.83
N ILE A 123 -0.27 -6.11 5.16
CA ILE A 123 -0.80 -7.31 5.83
C ILE A 123 -2.32 -7.42 5.64
N ASN A 124 -3.05 -6.29 5.68
CA ASN A 124 -4.48 -6.28 5.38
C ASN A 124 -4.73 -6.60 3.89
N HIS A 125 -3.88 -6.12 2.97
CA HIS A 125 -3.99 -6.48 1.57
C HIS A 125 -3.76 -7.97 1.32
N LEU A 126 -2.80 -8.61 2.00
CA LEU A 126 -2.59 -10.05 1.94
C LEU A 126 -3.77 -10.83 2.53
N LEU A 127 -4.33 -10.36 3.64
CA LEU A 127 -5.59 -10.88 4.21
C LEU A 127 -6.72 -10.85 3.16
N PHE A 128 -6.94 -9.70 2.51
CA PHE A 128 -7.99 -9.59 1.49
C PHE A 128 -7.69 -10.41 0.24
N TYR A 129 -6.43 -10.48 -0.19
CA TYR A 129 -6.01 -11.36 -1.28
C TYR A 129 -6.38 -12.82 -0.97
N LYS A 130 -6.11 -13.29 0.25
CA LYS A 130 -6.47 -14.63 0.72
C LYS A 130 -7.98 -14.86 0.72
N LEU A 131 -8.76 -13.86 1.12
CA LEU A 131 -10.24 -13.89 1.05
C LEU A 131 -10.79 -13.64 -0.36
N GLY A 132 -9.90 -13.54 -1.37
CA GLY A 132 -10.28 -13.36 -2.76
C GLY A 132 -10.75 -11.95 -3.13
N LEU A 133 -10.56 -10.93 -2.29
CA LEU A 133 -10.93 -9.54 -2.57
C LEU A 133 -9.75 -8.74 -3.18
N SER A 134 -9.98 -8.10 -4.32
CA SER A 134 -9.06 -7.16 -4.93
C SER A 134 -9.10 -5.80 -4.24
N THR A 135 -7.91 -5.29 -3.90
CA THR A 135 -7.71 -4.06 -3.12
C THR A 135 -6.67 -3.17 -3.79
N TYR A 136 -6.52 -1.93 -3.32
CA TYR A 136 -5.62 -0.92 -3.92
C TYR A 136 -4.47 -0.59 -2.97
N TYR A 137 -3.24 -0.97 -3.36
CA TYR A 137 -2.03 -0.45 -2.73
C TYR A 137 -1.85 0.99 -3.21
N GLY A 138 -2.12 1.99 -2.38
CA GLY A 138 -2.21 3.36 -2.86
C GLY A 138 -2.59 4.36 -1.78
N PRO A 139 -3.17 5.52 -2.19
CA PRO A 139 -3.44 6.63 -1.29
C PRO A 139 -4.16 6.22 0.00
N ASN A 140 -3.67 6.72 1.13
CA ASN A 140 -4.30 6.57 2.44
C ASN A 140 -4.86 7.93 2.92
N PHE A 141 -5.48 7.95 4.11
CA PHE A 141 -6.10 9.16 4.62
C PHE A 141 -5.10 10.26 5.00
N ILE A 142 -4.12 9.98 5.87
CA ILE A 142 -3.20 11.01 6.39
C ILE A 142 -2.18 11.45 5.34
N CYS A 143 -1.52 10.51 4.69
CA CYS A 143 -0.36 10.77 3.83
C CYS A 143 -0.74 11.47 2.52
N ASP A 144 -1.95 11.23 2.01
CA ASP A 144 -2.35 11.71 0.67
C ASP A 144 -3.58 12.62 0.75
N LEU A 145 -4.70 12.17 1.32
CA LEU A 145 -5.89 13.02 1.46
C LEU A 145 -5.66 14.14 2.49
N GLY A 146 -4.86 13.89 3.51
CA GLY A 146 -4.45 14.84 4.54
C GLY A 146 -3.19 15.64 4.20
N GLU A 147 -2.71 15.60 2.95
CA GLU A 147 -1.56 16.42 2.49
C GLU A 147 -1.80 17.90 2.84
N ILE A 148 -0.83 18.52 3.53
CA ILE A 148 -1.02 19.83 4.15
C ILE A 148 -0.76 21.00 3.21
N ALA A 149 -0.23 20.77 2.00
CA ALA A 149 -0.28 21.77 0.92
C ALA A 149 -1.73 22.13 0.56
N GLU A 150 -1.93 23.22 -0.19
CA GLU A 150 -3.27 23.66 -0.61
C GLU A 150 -4.02 22.54 -1.36
N GLU A 151 -3.34 21.91 -2.32
CA GLU A 151 -3.89 20.80 -3.12
C GLU A 151 -3.20 19.48 -2.77
N MET A 152 -3.88 18.37 -3.08
CA MET A 152 -3.21 17.07 -3.15
C MET A 152 -2.16 17.10 -4.26
N LEU A 153 -1.06 16.37 -4.09
CA LEU A 153 -0.06 16.21 -5.14
C LEU A 153 -0.73 15.68 -6.42
N PRO A 154 -0.62 16.36 -7.59
CA PRO A 154 -1.46 16.07 -8.76
C PRO A 154 -1.44 14.61 -9.22
N TYR A 155 -0.28 13.95 -9.13
CA TYR A 155 -0.14 12.54 -9.51
C TYR A 155 -0.83 11.59 -8.50
N SER A 156 -0.69 11.83 -7.19
CA SER A 156 -1.44 11.09 -6.15
C SER A 156 -2.93 11.38 -6.19
N LYS A 157 -3.31 12.63 -6.52
CA LYS A 157 -4.70 13.05 -6.74
C LYS A 157 -5.34 12.21 -7.85
N ARG A 158 -4.66 12.07 -8.99
CA ARG A 158 -5.11 11.23 -10.11
C ARG A 158 -5.30 9.76 -9.70
N ALA A 159 -4.40 9.23 -8.86
CA ALA A 159 -4.54 7.87 -8.33
C ALA A 159 -5.83 7.72 -7.50
N PHE A 160 -6.13 8.67 -6.60
CA PHE A 160 -7.36 8.66 -5.83
C PHE A 160 -8.62 8.86 -6.69
N GLU A 161 -8.58 9.78 -7.66
CA GLU A 161 -9.70 10.02 -8.59
C GLU A 161 -10.06 8.79 -9.41
N SER A 162 -9.09 7.90 -9.68
CA SER A 162 -9.34 6.64 -10.38
C SER A 162 -10.34 5.74 -9.66
N TYR A 163 -10.44 5.82 -8.33
CA TYR A 163 -11.41 5.08 -7.51
C TYR A 163 -12.85 5.49 -7.82
N LEU A 164 -13.08 6.73 -8.23
CA LEU A 164 -14.40 7.25 -8.62
C LEU A 164 -14.74 6.97 -10.09
N GLU A 165 -13.72 6.78 -10.92
CA GLU A 165 -13.86 6.58 -12.36
C GLU A 165 -14.11 5.12 -12.76
N GLY A 166 -13.99 4.20 -11.80
CA GLY A 166 -14.09 2.77 -12.06
C GLY A 166 -12.76 2.13 -12.40
N ASN A 167 -11.70 2.69 -11.82
CA ASN A 167 -10.33 2.23 -11.96
C ASN A 167 -9.93 2.18 -13.44
N LYS A 168 -10.31 3.23 -14.18
CA LYS A 168 -9.73 3.58 -15.47
C LYS A 168 -8.33 4.13 -15.23
N TYR A 169 -7.48 3.27 -14.69
CA TYR A 169 -6.07 3.53 -14.47
C TYR A 169 -5.30 2.78 -15.56
N ASP A 170 -5.69 3.02 -16.82
CA ASP A 170 -5.30 2.18 -17.95
C ASP A 170 -3.78 2.19 -18.18
N GLU A 171 -3.11 3.27 -17.77
CA GLU A 171 -1.67 3.43 -17.84
C GLU A 171 -1.09 4.14 -16.62
N ILE A 172 0.05 3.62 -16.15
CA ILE A 172 0.94 4.26 -15.19
C ILE A 172 2.18 4.69 -15.96
N ILE A 173 2.48 5.98 -15.88
CA ILE A 173 3.71 6.59 -16.39
C ILE A 173 4.49 7.17 -15.22
N SER A 174 5.79 7.36 -15.39
CA SER A 174 6.60 8.06 -14.39
C SER A 174 6.07 9.47 -14.18
N SER A 175 5.99 9.90 -12.93
CA SER A 175 5.83 11.32 -12.60
C SER A 175 7.02 12.12 -13.14
N GLU A 176 6.78 13.35 -13.61
CA GLU A 176 7.84 14.27 -14.07
C GLU A 176 8.63 14.89 -12.90
N ILE A 177 8.11 14.74 -11.68
CA ILE A 177 8.68 15.26 -10.45
C ILE A 177 8.54 14.24 -9.31
N TRP A 178 9.42 14.33 -8.33
CA TRP A 178 9.28 13.68 -7.03
C TRP A 178 9.54 14.71 -5.92
N TYR A 179 9.14 14.40 -4.69
CA TYR A 179 9.28 15.31 -3.57
C TYR A 179 9.98 14.64 -2.40
N GLU A 180 10.71 15.44 -1.63
CA GLU A 180 11.19 15.02 -0.33
C GLU A 180 10.03 14.85 0.66
N GLU A 181 10.23 14.00 1.65
CA GLU A 181 9.37 13.95 2.81
C GLU A 181 9.45 15.25 3.60
N ARG A 182 8.32 15.66 4.17
CA ARG A 182 8.31 16.88 4.98
C ARG A 182 9.11 16.63 6.27
N SER A 183 9.89 17.63 6.66
CA SER A 183 10.49 17.69 7.98
C SER A 183 9.55 18.29 9.03
N ASP A 184 8.50 19.00 8.62
CA ASP A 184 7.47 19.59 9.48
C ASP A 184 6.06 19.27 8.96
N PHE A 185 5.27 18.64 9.82
CA PHE A 185 3.86 18.32 9.60
C PHE A 185 2.92 19.09 10.54
N SER A 186 3.45 20.02 11.34
CA SER A 186 2.69 20.79 12.31
C SER A 186 1.70 21.75 11.63
N VAL A 187 0.85 22.36 12.46
CA VAL A 187 -0.10 23.41 12.01
C VAL A 187 0.62 24.58 11.33
N ALA A 188 1.89 24.86 11.68
CA ALA A 188 2.66 25.93 11.08
C ALA A 188 3.04 25.66 9.61
N ALA A 189 3.05 24.40 9.18
CA ALA A 189 3.40 23.99 7.83
C ALA A 189 2.19 23.87 6.88
N ILE A 190 0.96 24.14 7.36
CA ILE A 190 -0.24 24.12 6.52
C ILE A 190 -0.11 25.17 5.39
N GLY A 191 -0.43 24.76 4.17
CA GLY A 191 -0.32 25.57 2.95
C GLY A 191 1.10 25.65 2.37
N THR A 192 2.11 25.08 3.02
CA THR A 192 3.48 25.06 2.48
C THR A 192 3.65 23.96 1.44
N GLU A 193 4.45 24.20 0.41
CA GLU A 193 4.80 23.18 -0.58
C GLU A 193 5.91 22.25 -0.06
N ARG A 194 5.97 21.03 -0.60
CA ARG A 194 7.11 20.13 -0.39
C ARG A 194 8.33 20.60 -1.18
N VAL A 195 9.52 20.17 -0.78
CA VAL A 195 10.72 20.31 -1.61
C VAL A 195 10.54 19.42 -2.84
N VAL A 196 10.59 20.02 -4.03
CA VAL A 196 10.32 19.36 -5.31
C VAL A 196 11.61 19.17 -6.11
N HIS A 197 11.74 18.01 -6.73
CA HIS A 197 12.83 17.64 -7.61
C HIS A 197 12.29 17.22 -8.97
N LYS A 198 13.02 17.54 -10.03
CA LYS A 198 12.73 17.01 -11.36
C LYS A 198 13.10 15.53 -11.41
N GLU A 199 12.22 14.71 -11.97
CA GLU A 199 12.51 13.31 -12.25
C GLU A 199 13.31 13.20 -13.56
N GLU A 200 14.59 12.81 -13.45
CA GLU A 200 15.50 12.71 -14.59
C GLU A 200 15.61 11.28 -15.15
N ARG A 201 15.29 10.25 -14.36
CA ARG A 201 15.50 8.84 -14.71
C ARG A 201 14.23 8.21 -15.26
N GLY A 202 13.10 8.50 -14.62
CA GLY A 202 11.83 7.80 -14.79
C GLY A 202 11.96 6.31 -14.45
N PHE A 203 11.11 5.45 -15.01
CA PHE A 203 11.24 4.01 -14.81
C PHE A 203 12.55 3.48 -15.38
N GLU A 204 13.28 2.68 -14.58
CA GLU A 204 14.57 2.09 -14.94
C GLU A 204 14.45 0.57 -15.05
N LEU A 205 14.77 0.00 -16.22
CA LEU A 205 14.91 -1.45 -16.38
C LEU A 205 16.31 -1.86 -15.94
N LEU A 206 16.43 -2.53 -14.79
CA LEU A 206 17.74 -2.95 -14.25
C LEU A 206 18.28 -4.21 -14.93
N GLN A 207 17.39 -5.15 -15.27
CA GLN A 207 17.71 -6.40 -15.98
C GLN A 207 16.45 -7.05 -16.57
N GLY A 208 16.64 -8.10 -17.37
CA GLY A 208 15.57 -8.93 -17.93
C GLY A 208 14.94 -8.38 -19.22
N SER A 209 13.72 -8.82 -19.52
CA SER A 209 12.98 -8.46 -20.73
C SER A 209 12.31 -7.09 -20.59
N GLU A 210 12.31 -6.30 -21.67
CA GLU A 210 11.65 -4.98 -21.71
C GLU A 210 10.12 -5.06 -21.62
N ILE A 211 9.53 -6.22 -21.93
CA ILE A 211 8.09 -6.46 -21.92
C ILE A 211 7.80 -7.72 -21.12
N PHE A 212 6.94 -7.60 -20.11
CA PHE A 212 6.45 -8.72 -19.31
C PHE A 212 5.05 -8.41 -18.77
N GLN A 213 4.34 -9.43 -18.32
CA GLN A 213 2.97 -9.29 -17.81
C GLN A 213 2.67 -10.28 -16.70
N GLY A 214 1.72 -9.95 -15.84
CA GLY A 214 1.27 -10.81 -14.76
C GLY A 214 0.32 -10.09 -13.82
N GLN A 215 -0.32 -10.85 -12.93
CA GLN A 215 -1.14 -10.26 -11.88
C GLN A 215 -0.26 -9.58 -10.83
N LEU A 216 -0.63 -8.38 -10.39
CA LEU A 216 0.08 -7.66 -9.34
C LEU A 216 -0.17 -8.29 -7.96
N LEU A 217 0.90 -8.52 -7.21
CA LEU A 217 0.88 -8.90 -5.81
C LEU A 217 2.18 -8.40 -5.15
N GLY A 218 2.13 -7.85 -3.94
CA GLY A 218 3.28 -7.12 -3.44
C GLY A 218 3.03 -6.33 -2.17
N GLY A 219 3.82 -5.30 -1.89
CA GLY A 219 3.62 -4.39 -0.78
C GLY A 219 4.93 -3.79 -0.25
N CYS A 220 4.91 -3.39 1.02
CA CYS A 220 6.07 -2.92 1.76
C CYS A 220 7.02 -4.11 2.05
N LEU A 221 8.30 -3.94 1.73
CA LEU A 221 9.31 -4.98 1.87
C LEU A 221 9.55 -5.33 3.34
N GLU A 222 9.56 -4.33 4.21
CA GLU A 222 9.74 -4.45 5.66
C GLU A 222 8.55 -5.20 6.27
N SER A 223 7.32 -4.91 5.84
CA SER A 223 6.13 -5.67 6.27
C SER A 223 6.19 -7.14 5.83
N PHE A 224 6.74 -7.46 4.65
CA PHE A 224 6.99 -8.84 4.27
C PHE A 224 8.07 -9.49 5.15
N TYR A 225 9.14 -8.74 5.45
CA TYR A 225 10.24 -9.25 6.26
C TYR A 225 9.78 -9.58 7.68
N ASP A 226 8.99 -8.72 8.30
CA ASP A 226 8.46 -8.96 9.65
C ASP A 226 7.44 -10.12 9.67
N LEU A 227 6.56 -10.22 8.67
CA LEU A 227 5.65 -11.38 8.50
C LEU A 227 6.37 -12.73 8.36
N LEU A 228 7.59 -12.73 7.83
CA LEU A 228 8.34 -13.94 7.53
C LEU A 228 9.44 -14.24 8.56
N THR A 229 9.65 -13.36 9.54
CA THR A 229 10.69 -13.48 10.56
C THR A 229 10.17 -13.14 11.96
N LYS A 230 11.07 -13.10 12.94
CA LYS A 230 10.74 -12.73 14.34
C LYS A 230 11.54 -11.51 14.78
N SER A 231 11.94 -10.65 13.83
CA SER A 231 12.82 -9.50 14.04
C SER A 231 12.16 -8.43 14.91
N ARG A 232 10.96 -7.99 14.54
CA ARG A 232 10.25 -6.90 15.22
C ARG A 232 9.35 -7.42 16.32
N TYR A 233 8.43 -8.34 15.99
CA TYR A 233 7.54 -8.98 16.95
C TYR A 233 7.78 -10.49 17.00
N LYS A 234 7.82 -11.05 18.21
CA LYS A 234 8.21 -12.46 18.43
C LYS A 234 7.20 -13.46 17.89
N ASP A 235 5.93 -13.07 17.82
CA ASP A 235 4.79 -13.90 17.47
C ASP A 235 4.28 -13.67 16.03
N GLU A 236 4.76 -12.64 15.33
CA GLU A 236 4.23 -12.25 14.03
C GLU A 236 4.34 -13.34 12.96
N LYS A 237 5.53 -13.94 12.78
CA LYS A 237 5.69 -15.11 11.90
C LYS A 237 4.80 -16.27 12.28
N ASP A 238 4.62 -16.54 13.58
CA ASP A 238 3.79 -17.66 14.02
C ASP A 238 2.30 -17.39 13.71
N VAL A 239 1.85 -16.14 13.83
CA VAL A 239 0.50 -15.69 13.44
C VAL A 239 0.33 -15.77 11.92
N CYS A 240 1.31 -15.30 11.16
CA CYS A 240 1.32 -15.38 9.69
C CYS A 240 1.20 -16.83 9.21
N GLU A 241 1.99 -17.74 9.77
CA GLU A 241 1.97 -19.18 9.46
C GLU A 241 0.65 -19.83 9.87
N LYS A 242 0.10 -19.50 11.06
CA LYS A 242 -1.18 -20.03 11.54
C LYS A 242 -2.33 -19.76 10.57
N TYR A 243 -2.40 -18.56 10.01
CA TYR A 243 -3.48 -18.17 9.10
C TYR A 243 -3.10 -18.24 7.62
N GLY A 244 -1.87 -18.65 7.29
CA GLY A 244 -1.35 -18.72 5.92
C GLY A 244 -1.54 -17.41 5.16
N ILE A 245 -1.07 -16.29 5.73
CA ILE A 245 -1.26 -14.94 5.16
C ILE A 245 -0.29 -14.65 4.03
N PHE A 246 0.97 -15.04 4.19
CA PHE A 246 1.94 -14.91 3.11
C PHE A 246 1.70 -16.01 2.06
N PRO A 247 1.51 -15.68 0.77
CA PRO A 247 1.18 -16.68 -0.26
C PRO A 247 2.32 -17.68 -0.51
N ASP A 248 1.95 -18.93 -0.77
CA ASP A 248 2.91 -19.99 -1.08
C ASP A 248 3.53 -19.79 -2.48
N LYS A 249 4.65 -20.46 -2.75
CA LYS A 249 5.43 -20.28 -4.00
C LYS A 249 4.57 -20.47 -5.25
N GLU A 250 3.66 -21.43 -5.26
CA GLU A 250 2.77 -21.74 -6.38
C GLU A 250 1.83 -20.56 -6.69
N GLU A 251 1.37 -19.82 -5.67
CA GLU A 251 0.50 -18.67 -5.86
C GLU A 251 1.22 -17.49 -6.52
N TRP A 252 2.53 -17.36 -6.29
CA TRP A 252 3.38 -16.35 -6.95
C TRP A 252 3.63 -16.64 -8.43
N SER A 253 3.34 -17.85 -8.91
CA SER A 253 3.62 -18.24 -10.29
C SER A 253 2.93 -17.34 -11.31
N GLY A 254 3.72 -16.77 -12.22
CA GLY A 254 3.26 -15.88 -13.27
C GLY A 254 2.80 -14.49 -12.80
N LYS A 255 2.95 -14.16 -11.50
CA LYS A 255 2.63 -12.84 -10.97
C LYS A 255 3.74 -11.83 -11.25
N ILE A 256 3.41 -10.55 -11.14
CA ILE A 256 4.39 -9.47 -11.00
C ILE A 256 4.47 -9.13 -9.51
N LEU A 257 5.63 -9.36 -8.92
CA LEU A 257 5.93 -8.89 -7.57
C LEU A 257 6.09 -7.38 -7.61
N PHE A 258 5.46 -6.64 -6.70
CA PHE A 258 5.83 -5.25 -6.45
C PHE A 258 6.31 -5.05 -5.02
N ILE A 259 7.42 -4.35 -4.83
CA ILE A 259 8.00 -4.08 -3.50
C ILE A 259 8.42 -2.63 -3.38
N GLU A 260 8.42 -2.10 -2.17
CA GLU A 260 8.88 -0.74 -1.85
C GLU A 260 9.40 -0.70 -0.41
N THR A 261 10.26 0.27 -0.10
CA THR A 261 10.87 0.44 1.23
C THR A 261 10.18 1.55 2.01
N CYS A 262 10.07 1.37 3.33
CA CYS A 262 9.41 2.30 4.24
C CYS A 262 10.27 3.48 4.70
N GLU A 263 9.70 4.32 5.55
CA GLU A 263 10.35 5.49 6.14
C GLU A 263 11.54 5.16 7.05
N GLU A 264 11.69 3.90 7.45
CA GLU A 264 12.86 3.42 8.19
C GLU A 264 14.14 3.47 7.34
N LYS A 265 14.02 3.57 6.01
CA LYS A 265 15.12 3.67 5.05
C LYS A 265 16.18 2.60 5.34
N PRO A 266 15.84 1.30 5.20
CA PRO A 266 16.66 0.20 5.69
C PRO A 266 18.08 0.31 5.14
N ALA A 267 19.09 0.23 6.01
CA ALA A 267 20.48 0.25 5.56
C ALA A 267 20.72 -0.85 4.50
N PRO A 268 21.63 -0.66 3.53
CA PRO A 268 21.86 -1.61 2.44
C PRO A 268 22.04 -3.07 2.90
N GLU A 269 22.68 -3.32 4.04
CA GLU A 269 22.85 -4.67 4.59
C GLU A 269 21.55 -5.32 5.07
N LEU A 270 20.59 -4.52 5.56
CA LEU A 270 19.25 -5.00 5.91
C LEU A 270 18.43 -5.24 4.64
N PHE A 271 18.43 -4.28 3.70
CA PHE A 271 17.75 -4.44 2.42
C PHE A 271 18.22 -5.71 1.67
N GLU A 272 19.53 -6.00 1.67
CA GLU A 272 20.06 -7.25 1.10
C GLU A 272 19.50 -8.51 1.79
N LYS A 273 19.33 -8.50 3.12
CA LYS A 273 18.71 -9.62 3.85
C LYS A 273 17.24 -9.79 3.52
N GLU A 274 16.51 -8.68 3.37
CA GLU A 274 15.09 -8.69 3.05
C GLU A 274 14.84 -9.28 1.65
N ILE A 275 15.57 -8.81 0.65
CA ILE A 275 15.53 -9.39 -0.70
C ILE A 275 16.01 -10.85 -0.68
N GLY A 276 17.05 -11.15 0.11
CA GLY A 276 17.56 -12.51 0.30
C GLY A 276 16.53 -13.47 0.89
N LEU A 277 15.64 -12.98 1.77
CA LEU A 277 14.55 -13.77 2.33
C LEU A 277 13.51 -14.14 1.26
N LEU A 278 13.09 -13.18 0.42
CA LEU A 278 12.19 -13.44 -0.70
C LEU A 278 12.80 -14.44 -1.70
N LYS A 279 14.12 -14.33 -1.94
CA LYS A 279 14.87 -15.31 -2.73
C LYS A 279 14.82 -16.70 -2.11
N SER A 280 15.03 -16.82 -0.79
CA SER A 280 15.02 -18.10 -0.09
C SER A 280 13.65 -18.81 -0.14
N LYS A 281 12.57 -18.03 -0.31
CA LYS A 281 11.20 -18.53 -0.53
C LYS A 281 10.95 -18.96 -1.99
N GLY A 282 11.89 -18.75 -2.91
CA GLY A 282 11.78 -19.15 -4.30
C GLY A 282 10.84 -18.28 -5.14
N ILE A 283 10.50 -17.07 -4.67
CA ILE A 283 9.56 -16.16 -5.35
C ILE A 283 10.14 -15.73 -6.70
N PHE A 284 11.42 -15.37 -6.75
CA PHE A 284 12.09 -14.94 -7.98
C PHE A 284 12.25 -16.06 -9.04
N ASP A 285 11.96 -17.30 -8.69
CA ASP A 285 11.97 -18.42 -9.66
C ASP A 285 10.68 -18.47 -10.49
N VAL A 286 9.58 -17.90 -9.98
CA VAL A 286 8.23 -18.17 -10.47
C VAL A 286 7.46 -16.92 -10.90
N VAL A 287 7.87 -15.74 -10.44
CA VAL A 287 7.27 -14.46 -10.88
C VAL A 287 7.74 -14.09 -12.29
N ASN A 288 6.90 -13.37 -13.03
CA ASN A 288 7.20 -12.89 -14.38
C ASN A 288 7.99 -11.57 -14.40
N GLY A 289 8.05 -10.86 -13.27
CA GLY A 289 8.84 -9.64 -13.11
C GLY A 289 8.68 -9.04 -11.72
N VAL A 290 9.55 -8.06 -11.44
CA VAL A 290 9.57 -7.31 -10.19
C VAL A 290 9.46 -5.82 -10.50
N LEU A 291 8.51 -5.14 -9.85
CA LEU A 291 8.41 -3.69 -9.79
C LEU A 291 8.93 -3.21 -8.44
N VAL A 292 9.74 -2.16 -8.43
CA VAL A 292 10.29 -1.60 -7.19
C VAL A 292 9.97 -0.12 -7.11
N GLY A 293 9.34 0.28 -6.00
CA GLY A 293 9.00 1.66 -5.70
C GLY A 293 10.25 2.51 -5.48
N LYS A 294 10.18 3.81 -5.81
CA LYS A 294 11.23 4.77 -5.46
C LYS A 294 11.39 4.80 -3.92
N PRO A 295 12.60 4.66 -3.36
CA PRO A 295 12.83 4.85 -1.93
C PRO A 295 12.51 6.28 -1.49
N GLN A 296 11.98 6.45 -0.28
CA GLN A 296 11.71 7.77 0.27
C GLN A 296 12.99 8.62 0.29
N ASP A 297 12.91 9.85 -0.21
CA ASP A 297 14.02 10.80 -0.37
C ASP A 297 15.20 10.29 -1.23
N GLU A 298 14.96 9.28 -2.08
CA GLU A 298 16.01 8.57 -2.82
C GLU A 298 17.13 8.04 -1.90
N ALA A 299 16.80 7.70 -0.65
CA ALA A 299 17.75 7.10 0.29
C ALA A 299 18.30 5.78 -0.28
N TYR A 300 19.63 5.63 -0.27
CA TYR A 300 20.37 4.45 -0.75
C TYR A 300 20.00 4.01 -2.18
N TYR A 301 19.61 4.96 -3.03
CA TYR A 301 19.02 4.68 -4.34
C TYR A 301 19.87 3.77 -5.23
N GLU A 302 21.19 4.03 -5.30
CA GLU A 302 22.10 3.23 -6.15
C GLU A 302 22.50 1.92 -5.47
N GLU A 303 22.70 1.93 -4.14
CA GLU A 303 23.01 0.73 -3.38
C GLU A 303 21.90 -0.32 -3.47
N TYR A 304 20.63 0.10 -3.43
CA TYR A 304 19.50 -0.80 -3.61
C TYR A 304 19.45 -1.39 -5.02
N LYS A 305 19.78 -0.62 -6.07
CA LYS A 305 19.88 -1.13 -7.45
C LYS A 305 20.94 -2.22 -7.57
N ASP A 306 22.11 -1.99 -7.00
CA ASP A 306 23.20 -2.95 -6.97
C ASP A 306 22.79 -4.23 -6.24
N ILE A 307 22.15 -4.10 -5.07
CA ILE A 307 21.67 -5.24 -4.28
C ILE A 307 20.60 -6.03 -5.04
N LEU A 308 19.62 -5.36 -5.65
CA LEU A 308 18.55 -6.02 -6.41
C LEU A 308 19.14 -6.90 -7.51
N THR A 309 20.07 -6.38 -8.30
CA THR A 309 20.68 -7.14 -9.41
C THR A 309 21.72 -8.17 -8.96
N LYS A 310 22.30 -7.99 -7.76
CA LYS A 310 23.20 -8.95 -7.11
C LYS A 310 22.43 -10.15 -6.54
N VAL A 311 21.37 -9.90 -5.76
CA VAL A 311 20.61 -10.94 -5.06
C VAL A 311 19.70 -11.68 -6.03
N ILE A 312 19.00 -10.95 -6.91
CA ILE A 312 18.14 -11.52 -7.97
C ILE A 312 19.03 -11.88 -9.17
N ASP A 313 19.80 -12.96 -8.98
CA ASP A 313 20.83 -13.45 -9.91
C ASP A 313 20.26 -14.06 -11.20
N ASN A 314 18.96 -14.30 -11.28
CA ASN A 314 18.28 -14.65 -12.53
C ASN A 314 18.22 -13.45 -13.48
N LYS A 315 19.25 -13.28 -14.32
CA LYS A 315 19.36 -12.18 -15.30
C LYS A 315 18.24 -12.11 -16.35
N LYS A 316 17.42 -13.15 -16.48
CA LYS A 316 16.24 -13.15 -17.36
C LYS A 316 15.00 -12.55 -16.70
N LEU A 317 14.94 -12.53 -15.36
CA LEU A 317 13.83 -11.94 -14.63
C LEU A 317 13.88 -10.42 -14.77
N SER A 318 12.78 -9.84 -15.26
CA SER A 318 12.66 -8.39 -15.42
C SER A 318 12.55 -7.68 -14.07
N ILE A 319 13.35 -6.64 -13.87
CA ILE A 319 13.29 -5.76 -12.69
C ILE A 319 13.14 -4.33 -13.18
N VAL A 320 12.01 -3.70 -12.87
CA VAL A 320 11.78 -2.27 -13.13
C VAL A 320 11.79 -1.52 -11.80
N TYR A 321 12.71 -0.57 -11.70
CA TYR A 321 12.96 0.25 -10.52
C TYR A 321 12.41 1.67 -10.73
N ASN A 322 12.35 2.43 -9.63
CA ASN A 322 11.94 3.83 -9.62
C ASN A 322 10.47 4.08 -10.02
N VAL A 323 9.58 3.14 -9.69
CA VAL A 323 8.15 3.33 -9.94
C VAL A 323 7.55 4.21 -8.83
N ASN A 324 6.65 5.13 -9.18
CA ASN A 324 6.04 6.06 -8.23
C ASN A 324 4.97 5.37 -7.36
N PHE A 325 5.34 4.42 -6.50
CA PHE A 325 4.50 3.87 -5.43
C PHE A 325 5.37 3.61 -4.19
N GLY A 326 4.76 3.39 -3.03
CA GLY A 326 5.48 3.19 -1.78
C GLY A 326 5.71 4.48 -1.02
N HIS A 327 6.78 4.62 -0.23
CA HIS A 327 6.92 5.77 0.68
C HIS A 327 7.42 7.06 0.02
N ALA A 328 8.06 7.03 -1.15
CA ALA A 328 8.32 8.25 -1.90
C ALA A 328 7.03 8.88 -2.45
N VAL A 329 7.05 10.19 -2.69
CA VAL A 329 5.93 10.95 -3.29
C VAL A 329 6.32 11.59 -4.61
N PRO A 330 5.37 11.73 -5.56
CA PRO A 330 3.97 11.33 -5.48
C PRO A 330 3.77 9.83 -5.80
N ARG A 331 2.54 9.32 -5.64
CA ARG A 331 2.24 7.87 -5.68
C ARG A 331 1.09 7.52 -6.63
N CYS A 332 1.23 6.41 -7.34
CA CYS A 332 0.17 5.74 -8.09
C CYS A 332 -0.56 4.74 -7.18
N ALA A 333 -1.64 4.15 -7.69
CA ALA A 333 -2.32 3.04 -7.02
C ALA A 333 -2.10 1.74 -7.81
N LEU A 334 -1.72 0.67 -7.12
CA LEU A 334 -1.55 -0.67 -7.68
C LEU A 334 -2.67 -1.58 -7.19
N GLN A 335 -3.44 -2.14 -8.12
CA GLN A 335 -4.56 -3.01 -7.78
C GLN A 335 -4.11 -4.48 -7.64
N TYR A 336 -4.29 -5.06 -6.46
CA TYR A 336 -4.00 -6.48 -6.21
C TYR A 336 -4.82 -7.37 -7.14
N GLY A 337 -4.14 -8.31 -7.81
CA GLY A 337 -4.75 -9.26 -8.74
C GLY A 337 -5.10 -8.70 -10.12
N ALA A 338 -4.97 -7.40 -10.35
CA ALA A 338 -5.11 -6.84 -11.70
C ALA A 338 -3.94 -7.29 -12.58
N VAL A 339 -4.21 -7.56 -13.85
CA VAL A 339 -3.19 -7.95 -14.81
C VAL A 339 -2.45 -6.70 -15.27
N ALA A 340 -1.18 -6.56 -14.92
CA ALA A 340 -0.32 -5.51 -15.45
C ALA A 340 0.49 -6.02 -16.64
N LYS A 341 0.64 -5.18 -17.65
CA LYS A 341 1.64 -5.34 -18.72
C LYS A 341 2.64 -4.20 -18.63
N VAL A 342 3.89 -4.52 -18.38
CA VAL A 342 4.98 -3.56 -18.34
C VAL A 342 5.62 -3.48 -19.72
N ASP A 343 5.80 -2.27 -20.25
CA ASP A 343 6.42 -2.00 -21.54
C ASP A 343 7.48 -0.90 -21.38
N MET A 344 8.73 -1.34 -21.19
CA MET A 344 9.86 -0.44 -20.99
C MET A 344 10.36 0.22 -22.28
N LYS A 345 9.89 -0.21 -23.46
CA LYS A 345 10.14 0.53 -24.70
C LYS A 345 9.36 1.84 -24.73
N GLN A 346 8.17 1.83 -24.12
CA GLN A 346 7.29 3.00 -23.98
C GLN A 346 7.42 3.66 -22.61
N LYS A 347 8.13 3.04 -21.66
CA LYS A 347 8.20 3.43 -20.24
C LYS A 347 6.80 3.54 -19.61
N LYS A 348 5.95 2.53 -19.86
CA LYS A 348 4.56 2.49 -19.36
C LYS A 348 4.24 1.16 -18.68
N ILE A 349 3.35 1.21 -17.70
CA ILE A 349 2.71 0.02 -17.12
C ILE A 349 1.23 0.12 -17.45
N TYR A 350 0.72 -0.82 -18.24
CA TYR A 350 -0.69 -0.89 -18.59
C TYR A 350 -1.45 -1.77 -17.60
N MET A 351 -2.59 -1.30 -17.11
CA MET A 351 -3.44 -2.08 -16.20
C MET A 351 -4.64 -2.65 -16.96
N GLY A 352 -4.74 -3.97 -16.99
CA GLY A 352 -5.86 -4.74 -17.53
C GLY A 352 -6.84 -5.17 -16.43
N LYS A 353 -8.12 -5.30 -16.80
CA LYS A 353 -9.15 -5.93 -15.97
C LYS A 353 -9.27 -7.42 -16.27
#